data_AF-A0A371CUC6-F1
#
_entry.id   AF-A0A371CUC6-F1
#
_cell.length_a   1.000
_cell.length_b   1.000
_cell.length_c   1.000
_cell.angle_alpha   90.00
_cell.angle_beta   90.00
_cell.angle_gamma   90.00
#
_symmetry.space_group_name_H-M   'P 1'
#
loop_
_entity.id
_entity.type
_entity.pdbx_description
1 polymer ?
#
loop_
_entity_poly.entity_id
_entity_poly.type
_entity_poly.pdbx_seq_one_letter_code
_entity_poly.pdbx_strand_id
1 'polypeptide(L)'
;MSPKPLSSAISRATSTSTASDASSKGKAVHSADYEDWENLKELFARAAERYDDDIPEAIPLLRAVIRECHRFLVDHPDPSVVYVDHPRGRNSRSPDAITPTDERLTRDWSDADSAGSSHWLPRKRTTTSSPRHTELPTAFHAIFGISLFLMGNLVAQDPSIALPGEPDAPSTYWLAALDVFETGENLPSRVDGEILDTTEDWRMAIVWGRTLVCLADEKVTYNMKMAKTQAEASSASANDYCYYPSGSPFSMSEPQWPASSPFHAIAQFRPPVTRRMSLYSASAHDIMVLAMDQFSRGIFHMPHPHYSHTHNPSFIHTPGTSSSPSQTSGYFSGSQAPPSHYASPYAQSSTANDPLVMFSRPKELFTIASEVLGVAERLSSGAQRHYWASWADSVFNQMKNEADMDAWRGPILCARGRCWLVMGSAPVEEMEAALEAGDVEVLHSSEAEEAREGLAMAISFFERAKGQLTPALVGAQAAQMEDVSPLLAEALLVLANLTADENKREELYTRAQTEAGEVDLDLGTRGVGDDAMDLS
;
A
#
# COMPACT_ATOMS: atom_id res chain seq x y z
N MET A 1 -39.87 6.46 50.07
CA MET A 1 -39.35 7.79 50.43
C MET A 1 -38.66 8.35 49.20
N SER A 2 -39.26 9.36 48.56
CA SER A 2 -38.75 10.02 47.35
C SER A 2 -37.49 10.84 47.65
N PRO A 3 -36.50 10.88 46.75
CA PRO A 3 -35.52 11.96 46.75
C PRO A 3 -36.04 13.13 45.89
N LYS A 4 -36.04 14.33 46.49
CA LYS A 4 -36.28 15.61 45.84
C LYS A 4 -35.06 16.02 44.99
N PRO A 5 -35.26 16.74 43.87
CA PRO A 5 -34.18 17.29 43.05
C PRO A 5 -33.66 18.61 43.65
N LEU A 6 -32.35 18.84 43.59
CA LEU A 6 -31.73 20.11 43.93
C LEU A 6 -31.37 20.90 42.67
N SER A 7 -31.73 22.17 42.75
CA SER A 7 -31.77 23.22 41.73
C SER A 7 -30.40 23.63 41.20
N SER A 8 -30.39 23.98 39.92
CA SER A 8 -29.36 24.76 39.24
C SER A 8 -29.24 26.16 39.83
N ALA A 9 -28.01 26.66 39.94
CA ALA A 9 -27.69 28.04 40.23
C ALA A 9 -26.88 28.63 39.07
N ILE A 10 -27.58 29.44 38.28
CA ILE A 10 -27.04 30.28 37.22
C ILE A 10 -26.39 31.50 37.89
N SER A 11 -25.07 31.67 37.76
CA SER A 11 -24.38 32.89 38.18
C SER A 11 -24.02 33.72 36.96
N ARG A 12 -24.77 34.81 36.82
CA ARG A 12 -24.64 35.88 35.83
C ARG A 12 -23.55 36.84 36.32
N ALA A 13 -22.39 36.89 35.66
CA ALA A 13 -21.37 37.89 35.92
C ALA A 13 -21.47 39.01 34.88
N THR A 14 -21.70 40.21 35.39
CA THR A 14 -21.91 41.46 34.66
C THR A 14 -20.58 42.05 34.20
N SER A 15 -20.63 42.59 32.99
CA SER A 15 -19.62 43.36 32.26
C SER A 15 -19.13 44.60 33.01
N THR A 16 -17.82 44.83 32.97
CA THR A 16 -17.20 46.15 33.11
C THR A 16 -16.25 46.36 31.94
N SER A 17 -16.59 47.34 31.10
CA SER A 17 -15.75 47.83 30.02
C SER A 17 -14.69 48.78 30.57
N THR A 18 -13.46 48.57 30.15
CA THR A 18 -12.42 49.60 30.14
C THR A 18 -11.80 49.58 28.76
N ALA A 19 -12.19 50.59 27.98
CA ALA A 19 -11.58 50.92 26.70
C ALA A 19 -10.16 51.44 26.95
N SER A 20 -9.18 50.77 26.37
CA SER A 20 -7.87 51.34 26.10
C SER A 20 -7.51 50.97 24.66
N ASP A 21 -7.74 51.93 23.77
CA ASP A 21 -7.20 51.99 22.42
C ASP A 21 -5.68 51.87 22.48
N ALA A 22 -5.17 50.72 22.08
CA ALA A 22 -3.81 50.57 21.61
C ALA A 22 -3.90 49.85 20.27
N SER A 23 -3.74 50.64 19.19
CA SER A 23 -3.55 50.21 17.81
C SER A 23 -2.33 49.27 17.72
N SER A 24 -2.51 47.98 18.07
CA SER A 24 -1.71 46.92 17.52
C SER A 24 -2.16 46.73 16.08
N LYS A 25 -1.36 47.21 15.12
CA LYS A 25 -1.41 46.71 13.75
C LYS A 25 -1.28 45.18 13.85
N GLY A 26 -2.41 44.48 13.80
CA GLY A 26 -2.43 43.02 13.80
C GLY A 26 -1.58 42.59 12.62
N LYS A 27 -0.48 41.88 12.90
CA LYS A 27 0.17 41.07 11.88
C LYS A 27 -0.94 40.21 11.29
N ALA A 28 -1.19 40.34 9.99
CA ALA A 28 -2.02 39.38 9.29
C ALA A 28 -1.48 37.99 9.65
N VAL A 29 -2.35 37.11 10.10
CA VAL A 29 -2.02 35.70 10.32
C VAL A 29 -1.42 35.22 9.00
N HIS A 30 -0.18 34.75 9.03
CA HIS A 30 0.54 34.32 7.84
C HIS A 30 -0.15 33.05 7.33
N SER A 31 -1.04 33.20 6.35
CA SER A 31 -1.68 32.07 5.66
C SER A 31 -0.61 31.31 4.90
N ALA A 32 -0.66 29.97 4.94
CA ALA A 32 0.18 29.12 4.10
C ALA A 32 0.07 29.52 2.62
N ASP A 33 1.20 29.68 1.95
CA ASP A 33 1.27 30.07 0.54
C ASP A 33 2.06 29.05 -0.30
N TYR A 34 2.31 29.37 -1.57
CA TYR A 34 2.99 28.48 -2.50
C TYR A 34 4.46 28.24 -2.13
N GLU A 35 5.14 29.21 -1.51
CA GLU A 35 6.53 29.03 -1.06
C GLU A 35 6.58 28.03 0.10
N ASP A 36 5.62 28.12 1.02
CA ASP A 36 5.47 27.14 2.10
C ASP A 36 5.21 25.72 1.55
N TRP A 37 4.50 25.59 0.43
CA TRP A 37 4.24 24.31 -0.22
C TRP A 37 5.52 23.69 -0.81
N GLU A 38 6.35 24.49 -1.50
CA GLU A 38 7.65 24.04 -1.99
C GLU A 38 8.57 23.61 -0.85
N ASN A 39 8.59 24.38 0.25
CA ASN A 39 9.34 24.06 1.46
C ASN A 39 8.87 22.75 2.11
N LEU A 40 7.56 22.50 2.13
CA LEU A 40 6.98 21.25 2.64
C LEU A 40 7.43 20.04 1.83
N LYS A 41 7.45 20.14 0.49
CA LYS A 41 7.95 19.07 -0.38
C LYS A 41 9.43 18.78 -0.14
N GLU A 42 10.26 19.80 -0.02
CA GLU A 42 11.69 19.64 0.26
C GLU A 42 11.92 19.00 1.64
N LEU A 43 11.16 19.45 2.65
CA LEU A 43 11.21 18.88 4.00
C LEU A 43 10.81 17.41 4.00
N PHE A 44 9.74 17.04 3.28
CA PHE A 44 9.29 15.67 3.15
C PHE A 44 10.31 14.79 2.40
N ALA A 45 10.87 15.28 1.30
CA ALA A 45 11.89 14.54 0.54
C ALA A 45 13.11 14.21 1.41
N ARG A 46 13.58 15.18 2.22
CA ARG A 46 14.64 14.95 3.21
C ARG A 46 14.24 13.93 4.28
N ALA A 47 13.01 14.03 4.81
CA ALA A 47 12.52 13.09 5.81
C ALA A 47 12.47 11.65 5.26
N ALA A 48 12.00 11.47 4.02
CA ALA A 48 11.89 10.18 3.36
C ALA A 48 13.26 9.57 3.02
N GLU A 49 14.23 10.39 2.58
CA GLU A 49 15.61 9.93 2.37
C GLU A 49 16.24 9.43 3.67
N ARG A 50 16.09 10.18 4.77
CA ARG A 50 16.63 9.76 6.07
C ARG A 50 15.89 8.57 6.68
N TYR A 51 14.64 8.33 6.33
CA TYR A 51 13.90 7.18 6.86
C TYR A 51 14.56 5.84 6.51
N ASP A 52 15.12 5.73 5.30
CA ASP A 52 15.81 4.51 4.84
C ASP A 52 17.25 4.42 5.40
N ASP A 53 17.90 5.55 5.69
CA ASP A 53 19.35 5.60 6.02
C ASP A 53 19.68 5.88 7.52
N ASP A 54 18.94 6.78 8.18
CA ASP A 54 19.22 7.29 9.53
C ASP A 54 17.91 7.63 10.28
N ILE A 55 17.32 6.62 10.94
CA ILE A 55 16.07 6.72 11.70
C ILE A 55 16.11 7.86 12.75
N PRO A 56 17.17 8.00 13.59
CA PRO A 56 17.29 9.14 14.51
C PRO A 56 17.16 10.52 13.86
N GLU A 57 17.66 10.71 12.63
CA GLU A 57 17.53 11.96 11.88
C GLU A 57 16.14 12.09 11.20
N ALA A 58 15.55 10.98 10.75
CA ALA A 58 14.24 10.96 10.11
C ALA A 58 13.10 11.38 11.05
N ILE A 59 13.13 10.92 12.30
CA ILE A 59 12.10 11.16 13.31
C ILE A 59 11.75 12.65 13.49
N PRO A 60 12.71 13.56 13.79
CA PRO A 60 12.39 14.98 13.96
C PRO A 60 11.92 15.66 12.66
N LEU A 61 12.37 15.17 11.49
CA LEU A 61 11.93 15.67 10.19
C LEU A 61 10.48 15.28 9.91
N LEU A 62 10.09 14.02 10.11
CA LEU A 62 8.70 13.57 9.96
C LEU A 62 7.75 14.33 10.88
N ARG A 63 8.15 14.59 12.13
CA ARG A 63 7.37 15.46 13.03
C ARG A 63 7.23 16.88 12.50
N ALA A 64 8.28 17.43 11.88
CA ALA A 64 8.22 18.75 11.26
C ALA A 64 7.26 18.76 10.07
N VAL A 65 7.28 17.75 9.21
CA VAL A 65 6.32 17.58 8.11
C VAL A 65 4.88 17.52 8.64
N ILE A 66 4.60 16.68 9.64
CA ILE A 66 3.25 16.55 10.24
C ILE A 66 2.77 17.88 10.83
N ARG A 67 3.64 18.64 11.51
CA ARG A 67 3.30 19.96 12.05
C ARG A 67 3.00 20.97 10.95
N GLU A 68 3.74 20.93 9.85
CA GLU A 68 3.54 21.83 8.72
C GLU A 68 2.24 21.48 7.99
N CYS A 69 1.96 20.19 7.74
CA CYS A 69 0.67 19.75 7.22
C CYS A 69 -0.51 20.19 8.10
N HIS A 70 -0.37 20.12 9.43
CA HIS A 70 -1.38 20.63 10.34
C HIS A 70 -1.61 22.14 10.17
N ARG A 71 -0.55 22.94 10.00
CA ARG A 71 -0.66 24.38 9.74
C ARG A 71 -1.43 24.65 8.44
N PHE A 72 -1.13 23.91 7.38
CA PHE A 72 -1.86 23.98 6.11
C PHE A 72 -3.37 23.70 6.28
N LEU A 73 -3.75 22.66 7.03
CA LEU A 73 -5.16 22.33 7.27
C LEU A 73 -5.89 23.37 8.13
N VAL A 74 -5.19 24.09 9.00
CA VAL A 74 -5.77 25.19 9.78
C VAL A 74 -6.04 26.40 8.89
N ASP A 75 -5.13 26.71 7.96
CA ASP A 75 -5.24 27.86 7.06
C ASP A 75 -6.22 27.59 5.89
N HIS A 76 -6.23 26.36 5.38
CA HIS A 76 -6.98 25.96 4.19
C HIS A 76 -7.75 24.66 4.41
N PRO A 77 -9.10 24.69 4.33
CA PRO A 77 -9.91 23.47 4.30
C PRO A 77 -9.58 22.52 3.14
N ASP A 78 -9.17 23.09 2.00
CA ASP A 78 -8.63 22.37 0.85
C ASP A 78 -7.25 22.93 0.52
N PRO A 79 -6.15 22.28 0.95
CA PRO A 79 -4.79 22.73 0.69
C PRO A 79 -4.42 22.79 -0.81
N SER A 80 -5.18 22.12 -1.68
CA SER A 80 -4.89 22.11 -3.12
C SER A 80 -5.03 23.48 -3.78
N VAL A 81 -5.79 24.40 -3.16
CA VAL A 81 -5.93 25.79 -3.63
C VAL A 81 -4.61 26.57 -3.69
N VAL A 82 -3.59 26.11 -2.97
CA VAL A 82 -2.28 26.76 -2.90
C VAL A 82 -1.45 26.50 -4.15
N TYR A 83 -1.56 25.30 -4.73
CA TYR A 83 -0.67 24.84 -5.81
C TYR A 83 -1.39 24.39 -7.09
N VAL A 84 -2.70 24.11 -7.03
CA VAL A 84 -3.50 23.81 -8.21
C VAL A 84 -4.01 25.11 -8.82
N ASP A 85 -3.53 25.41 -10.03
CA ASP A 85 -4.07 26.49 -10.85
C ASP A 85 -5.55 26.18 -11.16
N HIS A 86 -6.46 26.78 -10.41
CA HIS A 86 -7.88 26.73 -10.75
C HIS A 86 -8.02 27.46 -12.10
N PRO A 87 -8.62 26.85 -13.13
CA PRO A 87 -8.90 27.54 -14.37
C PRO A 87 -9.83 28.69 -14.00
N ARG A 88 -9.26 29.90 -13.83
CA ARG A 88 -10.01 31.12 -13.55
C ARG A 88 -11.09 31.14 -14.58
N GLY A 89 -12.33 30.95 -14.12
CA GLY A 89 -13.45 30.65 -14.98
C GLY A 89 -13.33 31.51 -16.22
N ARG A 90 -13.23 30.86 -17.40
CA ARG A 90 -13.69 31.54 -18.60
C ARG A 90 -15.07 32.01 -18.20
N ASN A 91 -15.20 33.31 -17.90
CA ASN A 91 -16.46 33.94 -17.54
C ASN A 91 -17.48 33.27 -18.43
N SER A 92 -18.38 32.51 -17.80
CA SER A 92 -19.43 31.78 -18.47
C SER A 92 -20.17 32.81 -19.32
N ARG A 93 -19.73 32.96 -20.57
CA ARG A 93 -20.64 33.26 -21.64
C ARG A 93 -21.52 32.04 -21.60
N SER A 94 -22.68 32.23 -20.98
CA SER A 94 -23.86 31.39 -21.18
C SER A 94 -23.75 30.78 -22.57
N PRO A 95 -23.86 29.46 -22.75
CA PRO A 95 -23.77 28.86 -24.07
C PRO A 95 -24.79 29.59 -24.95
N ASP A 96 -24.32 30.49 -25.81
CA ASP A 96 -25.15 31.17 -26.78
C ASP A 96 -25.67 30.05 -27.66
N ALA A 97 -26.94 29.74 -27.43
CA ALA A 97 -27.84 28.85 -28.16
C ALA A 97 -27.19 27.71 -28.97
N ILE A 98 -27.67 26.50 -28.70
CA ILE A 98 -27.44 25.26 -29.48
C ILE A 98 -27.84 25.40 -30.98
N THR A 99 -28.34 26.55 -31.43
CA THR A 99 -28.41 26.89 -32.85
C THR A 99 -27.02 27.26 -33.37
N PRO A 100 -26.45 26.52 -34.34
CA PRO A 100 -25.27 26.98 -35.06
C PRO A 100 -25.54 28.39 -35.57
N THR A 101 -24.66 29.35 -35.28
CA THR A 101 -24.72 30.69 -35.88
C THR A 101 -24.76 30.54 -37.40
N ASP A 102 -25.62 31.29 -38.09
CA ASP A 102 -25.80 31.23 -39.56
C ASP A 102 -24.48 31.31 -40.34
N GLU A 103 -23.45 31.95 -39.76
CA GLU A 103 -22.08 32.01 -40.30
C GLU A 103 -21.40 30.65 -40.45
N ARG A 104 -21.71 29.68 -39.58
CA ARG A 104 -21.16 28.32 -39.63
C ARG A 104 -21.88 27.45 -40.66
N LEU A 105 -23.18 27.69 -40.84
CA LEU A 105 -23.99 27.07 -41.89
C LEU A 105 -23.59 27.56 -43.28
N THR A 106 -23.23 28.85 -43.43
CA THR A 106 -22.74 29.38 -44.72
C THR A 106 -21.35 28.87 -45.08
N ARG A 107 -20.46 28.72 -44.10
CA ARG A 107 -19.07 28.29 -44.37
C ARG A 107 -18.94 26.81 -44.73
N ASP A 108 -19.75 25.95 -44.11
CA ASP A 108 -19.60 24.50 -44.28
C ASP A 108 -20.44 23.95 -45.46
N TRP A 109 -21.32 24.78 -46.07
CA TRP A 109 -22.16 24.40 -47.22
C TRP A 109 -22.01 25.27 -48.47
N SER A 110 -21.16 26.31 -48.46
CA SER A 110 -20.85 27.08 -49.67
C SER A 110 -19.76 26.38 -50.50
N ASP A 111 -20.15 25.38 -51.28
CA ASP A 111 -19.39 24.96 -52.46
C ASP A 111 -19.58 26.01 -53.55
N ALA A 112 -18.57 26.88 -53.72
CA ALA A 112 -18.38 27.61 -54.97
C ALA A 112 -16.91 28.02 -55.11
N ASP A 113 -16.28 27.41 -56.10
CA ASP A 113 -15.05 27.81 -56.75
C ASP A 113 -14.81 29.33 -56.74
N SER A 114 -13.79 29.77 -56.02
CA SER A 114 -13.13 31.05 -56.29
C SER A 114 -11.69 31.01 -55.81
N ALA A 115 -10.82 30.69 -56.76
CA ALA A 115 -9.41 30.96 -56.70
C ALA A 115 -9.18 32.47 -56.45
N GLY A 116 -8.42 32.81 -55.41
CA GLY A 116 -7.90 34.17 -55.27
C GLY A 116 -7.64 34.61 -53.83
N SER A 117 -6.39 34.43 -53.39
CA SER A 117 -5.63 35.35 -52.54
C SER A 117 -6.28 35.88 -51.24
N SER A 118 -5.71 35.51 -50.09
CA SER A 118 -5.21 36.49 -49.11
C SER A 118 -4.40 35.83 -47.99
N HIS A 119 -3.25 36.46 -47.71
CA HIS A 119 -2.28 36.16 -46.67
C HIS A 119 -2.89 35.97 -45.27
N TRP A 120 -2.81 34.75 -44.74
CA TRP A 120 -2.88 34.50 -43.30
C TRP A 120 -1.45 34.34 -42.78
N LEU A 121 -0.90 35.42 -42.23
CA LEU A 121 0.35 35.37 -41.47
C LEU A 121 0.10 34.55 -40.19
N PRO A 122 0.92 33.51 -39.91
CA PRO A 122 0.84 32.80 -38.65
C PRO A 122 1.34 33.74 -37.54
N ARG A 123 0.40 34.27 -36.76
CA ARG A 123 0.68 35.05 -35.55
C ARG A 123 1.31 34.11 -34.52
N LYS A 124 2.65 33.99 -34.57
CA LYS A 124 3.46 33.38 -33.51
C LYS A 124 3.23 34.15 -32.22
N ARG A 125 2.29 33.69 -31.39
CA ARG A 125 2.22 34.04 -29.98
C ARG A 125 3.33 33.26 -29.27
N THR A 126 4.50 33.88 -29.17
CA THR A 126 5.52 33.51 -28.20
C THR A 126 5.08 34.00 -26.84
N THR A 127 4.17 33.28 -26.19
CA THR A 127 4.03 33.34 -24.74
C THR A 127 4.85 32.19 -24.18
N THR A 128 6.09 32.51 -23.79
CA THR A 128 6.95 31.67 -22.95
C THR A 128 6.35 31.62 -21.55
N SER A 129 5.15 31.03 -21.39
CA SER A 129 4.76 30.51 -20.08
C SER A 129 5.52 29.21 -19.92
N SER A 130 6.51 29.20 -19.03
CA SER A 130 7.07 27.94 -18.52
C SER A 130 5.90 27.00 -18.22
N PRO A 131 5.89 25.75 -18.72
CA PRO A 131 4.85 24.80 -18.37
C PRO A 131 4.93 24.58 -16.86
N ARG A 132 4.06 25.27 -16.11
CA ARG A 132 3.87 25.00 -14.68
C ARG A 132 3.56 23.52 -14.58
N HIS A 133 4.39 22.79 -13.86
CA HIS A 133 4.15 21.38 -13.59
C HIS A 133 2.84 21.34 -12.80
N THR A 134 1.78 20.85 -13.44
CA THR A 134 0.46 20.73 -12.81
C THR A 134 0.55 19.58 -11.84
N GLU A 135 0.76 19.91 -10.57
CA GLU A 135 0.73 18.91 -9.50
C GLU A 135 -0.68 18.36 -9.30
N LEU A 136 -0.73 17.12 -8.80
CA LEU A 136 -2.01 16.48 -8.52
C LEU A 136 -2.69 17.16 -7.34
N PRO A 137 -4.03 17.37 -7.37
CA PRO A 137 -4.76 17.90 -6.23
C PRO A 137 -4.51 17.11 -4.93
N THR A 138 -4.24 15.81 -5.04
CA THR A 138 -3.95 14.90 -3.91
C THR A 138 -2.54 15.01 -3.34
N ALA A 139 -1.62 15.78 -3.95
CA ALA A 139 -0.21 15.81 -3.56
C ALA A 139 0.01 16.13 -2.08
N PHE A 140 -0.73 17.10 -1.53
CA PHE A 140 -0.70 17.40 -0.10
C PHE A 140 -1.09 16.19 0.77
N HIS A 141 -2.19 15.53 0.43
CA HIS A 141 -2.72 14.39 1.18
C HIS A 141 -1.80 13.17 1.06
N ALA A 142 -1.13 13.00 -0.07
CA ALA A 142 -0.09 12.00 -0.24
C ALA A 142 1.07 12.25 0.74
N ILE A 143 1.65 13.46 0.76
CA ILE A 143 2.75 13.79 1.69
C ILE A 143 2.32 13.59 3.14
N PHE A 144 1.14 14.09 3.51
CA PHE A 144 0.68 14.04 4.88
C PHE A 144 0.38 12.61 5.34
N GLY A 145 -0.37 11.85 4.53
CA GLY A 145 -0.71 10.45 4.85
C GLY A 145 0.52 9.55 4.85
N ILE A 146 1.46 9.73 3.91
CA ILE A 146 2.73 8.98 3.91
C ILE A 146 3.54 9.30 5.17
N SER A 147 3.62 10.56 5.58
CA SER A 147 4.35 10.94 6.79
C SER A 147 3.77 10.31 8.06
N LEU A 148 2.43 10.24 8.14
CA LEU A 148 1.74 9.54 9.23
C LEU A 148 2.01 8.03 9.18
N PHE A 149 1.95 7.41 8.00
CA PHE A 149 2.29 6.00 7.82
C PHE A 149 3.72 5.68 8.28
N LEU A 150 4.72 6.47 7.84
CA LEU A 150 6.11 6.30 8.24
C LEU A 150 6.29 6.46 9.75
N MET A 151 5.66 7.47 10.37
CA MET A 151 5.69 7.63 11.83
C MET A 151 5.05 6.44 12.55
N GLY A 152 3.93 5.92 12.05
CA GLY A 152 3.29 4.72 12.58
C GLY A 152 4.20 3.50 12.56
N ASN A 153 4.97 3.32 11.47
CA ASN A 153 5.94 2.23 11.37
C ASN A 153 7.09 2.36 12.38
N LEU A 154 7.58 3.58 12.61
CA LEU A 154 8.62 3.81 13.63
C LEU A 154 8.09 3.53 15.05
N VAL A 155 6.87 3.97 15.35
CA VAL A 155 6.23 3.70 16.65
C VAL A 155 5.95 2.20 16.84
N ALA A 156 5.61 1.48 15.76
CA ALA A 156 5.44 0.03 15.81
C ALA A 156 6.76 -0.71 16.13
N GLN A 157 7.89 -0.20 15.62
CA GLN A 157 9.22 -0.75 15.90
C GLN A 157 9.69 -0.42 17.32
N ASP A 158 9.52 0.83 17.75
CA ASP A 158 9.89 1.30 19.09
C ASP A 158 8.86 2.31 19.61
N PRO A 159 7.91 1.87 20.48
CA PRO A 159 6.93 2.78 21.07
C PRO A 159 7.54 3.89 21.93
N SER A 160 8.79 3.75 22.38
CA SER A 160 9.45 4.74 23.26
C SER A 160 9.81 6.03 22.53
N ILE A 161 9.78 6.04 21.19
CA ILE A 161 10.05 7.25 20.42
C ILE A 161 8.93 8.28 20.55
N ALA A 162 7.72 7.88 20.95
CA ALA A 162 6.57 8.76 21.08
C ALA A 162 6.80 9.81 22.18
N LEU A 163 6.60 11.09 21.86
CA LEU A 163 6.74 12.17 22.83
C LEU A 163 5.50 12.31 23.71
N PRO A 164 5.59 12.95 24.89
CA PRO A 164 4.42 13.22 25.72
C PRO A 164 3.32 13.97 24.96
N GLY A 165 2.13 13.37 24.89
CA GLY A 165 0.98 13.92 24.16
C GLY A 165 0.86 13.46 22.71
N GLU A 166 1.86 12.75 22.17
CA GLU A 166 1.74 12.00 20.93
C GLU A 166 1.11 10.62 21.20
N PRO A 167 0.41 10.01 20.22
CA PRO A 167 0.00 8.62 20.32
C PRO A 167 1.22 7.70 20.42
N ASP A 168 1.14 6.71 21.30
CA ASP A 168 2.10 5.61 21.47
C ASP A 168 1.66 4.31 20.75
N ALA A 169 0.39 4.25 20.31
CA ALA A 169 -0.14 3.16 19.51
C ALA A 169 0.04 3.44 18.00
N PRO A 170 0.70 2.56 17.23
CA PRO A 170 0.96 2.76 15.80
C PRO A 170 -0.33 2.82 14.98
N SER A 171 -1.36 2.03 15.33
CA SER A 171 -2.70 2.09 14.73
C SER A 171 -3.29 3.49 14.70
N THR A 172 -2.98 4.34 15.68
CA THR A 172 -3.50 5.72 15.70
C THR A 172 -2.98 6.53 14.51
N TYR A 173 -1.71 6.36 14.16
CA TYR A 173 -1.11 7.01 12.99
C TYR A 173 -1.61 6.40 11.68
N TRP A 174 -1.71 5.07 11.60
CA TRP A 174 -2.20 4.39 10.40
C TRP A 174 -3.67 4.73 10.11
N LEU A 175 -4.54 4.74 11.11
CA LEU A 175 -5.94 5.17 10.93
C LEU A 175 -6.04 6.63 10.52
N ALA A 176 -5.21 7.51 11.10
CA ALA A 176 -5.14 8.91 10.69
C ALA A 176 -4.63 9.08 9.24
N ALA A 177 -3.68 8.25 8.81
CA ALA A 177 -3.21 8.23 7.43
C ALA A 177 -4.34 7.84 6.46
N LEU A 178 -5.14 6.82 6.80
CA LEU A 178 -6.32 6.45 6.00
C LEU A 178 -7.34 7.60 5.92
N ASP A 179 -7.63 8.27 7.03
CA ASP A 179 -8.54 9.43 7.06
C ASP A 179 -8.03 10.55 6.13
N VAL A 180 -6.71 10.80 6.10
CA VAL A 180 -6.08 11.77 5.20
C VAL A 180 -6.17 11.33 3.73
N PHE A 181 -5.88 10.07 3.41
CA PHE A 181 -5.98 9.58 2.03
C PHE A 181 -7.43 9.62 1.51
N GLU A 182 -8.40 9.23 2.34
CA GLU A 182 -9.83 9.33 2.03
C GLU A 182 -10.24 10.79 1.79
N THR A 183 -9.77 11.72 2.61
CA THR A 183 -10.04 13.16 2.41
C THR A 183 -9.48 13.64 1.07
N GLY A 184 -8.26 13.21 0.72
CA GLY A 184 -7.62 13.53 -0.55
C GLY A 184 -8.38 13.03 -1.77
N GLU A 185 -8.90 11.79 -1.73
CA GLU A 185 -9.71 11.23 -2.82
C GLU A 185 -11.05 11.96 -3.01
N ASN A 186 -11.63 12.44 -1.91
CA ASN A 186 -12.93 13.11 -1.91
C ASN A 186 -12.83 14.63 -2.09
N LEU A 187 -11.67 15.17 -2.50
CA LEU A 187 -11.50 16.61 -2.70
C LEU A 187 -12.48 17.17 -3.75
N PRO A 188 -13.15 18.31 -3.48
CA PRO A 188 -14.09 18.93 -4.43
C PRO A 188 -13.46 19.21 -5.81
N SER A 189 -12.18 19.59 -5.83
CA SER A 189 -11.41 19.83 -7.06
C SER A 189 -11.32 18.61 -7.99
N ARG A 190 -11.59 17.39 -7.49
CA ARG A 190 -11.72 16.16 -8.29
C ARG A 190 -13.17 15.86 -8.71
N VAL A 191 -14.15 16.32 -7.96
CA VAL A 191 -15.58 15.98 -8.14
C VAL A 191 -16.25 16.85 -9.20
N ASP A 192 -15.70 18.04 -9.48
CA ASP A 192 -16.29 19.02 -10.42
C ASP A 192 -16.27 18.63 -11.92
N GLY A 193 -15.89 17.38 -12.26
CA GLY A 193 -16.19 16.74 -13.55
C GLY A 193 -15.47 17.29 -14.79
N GLU A 194 -14.81 18.46 -14.70
CA GLU A 194 -14.06 19.07 -15.81
C GLU A 194 -12.68 18.43 -16.03
N ILE A 195 -12.17 17.67 -15.04
CA ILE A 195 -10.85 17.03 -15.06
C ILE A 195 -11.00 15.50 -15.02
N LEU A 196 -11.58 14.93 -16.07
CA LEU A 196 -11.78 13.47 -16.25
C LEU A 196 -10.47 12.68 -16.46
N ASP A 197 -9.32 13.34 -16.47
CA ASP A 197 -8.01 12.75 -16.80
C ASP A 197 -6.93 13.13 -15.76
N THR A 198 -7.30 13.30 -14.48
CA THR A 198 -6.26 13.38 -13.45
C THR A 198 -5.65 11.99 -13.28
N THR A 199 -4.38 11.86 -13.65
CA THR A 199 -3.57 10.68 -13.35
C THR A 199 -3.66 10.36 -11.86
N GLU A 200 -3.89 9.09 -11.55
CA GLU A 200 -3.93 8.64 -10.18
C GLU A 200 -2.54 8.76 -9.53
N ASP A 201 -2.50 9.22 -8.28
CA ASP A 201 -1.25 9.22 -7.52
C ASP A 201 -0.96 7.80 -7.04
N TRP A 202 -0.20 7.06 -7.85
CA TRP A 202 0.18 5.68 -7.53
C TRP A 202 0.90 5.56 -6.18
N ARG A 203 1.65 6.58 -5.74
CA ARG A 203 2.36 6.54 -4.45
C ARG A 203 1.38 6.53 -3.30
N MET A 204 0.37 7.41 -3.38
CA MET A 204 -0.71 7.45 -2.40
C MET A 204 -1.44 6.10 -2.35
N ALA A 205 -1.80 5.53 -3.51
CA ALA A 205 -2.49 4.24 -3.58
C ALA A 205 -1.65 3.09 -2.99
N ILE A 206 -0.35 3.02 -3.30
CA ILE A 206 0.54 2.01 -2.72
C ILE A 206 0.64 2.17 -1.20
N VAL A 207 0.93 3.37 -0.69
CA VAL A 207 1.08 3.57 0.75
C VAL A 207 -0.25 3.40 1.49
N TRP A 208 -1.38 3.72 0.87
CA TRP A 208 -2.70 3.38 1.39
C TRP A 208 -2.87 1.86 1.54
N GLY A 209 -2.58 1.10 0.48
CA GLY A 209 -2.58 -0.37 0.54
C GLY A 209 -1.69 -0.92 1.66
N ARG A 210 -0.45 -0.42 1.78
CA ARG A 210 0.49 -0.82 2.84
C ARG A 210 -0.03 -0.48 4.25
N THR A 211 -0.64 0.69 4.41
CA THR A 211 -1.29 1.10 5.67
C THR A 211 -2.38 0.12 6.08
N LEU A 212 -3.19 -0.35 5.12
CA LEU A 212 -4.21 -1.37 5.36
C LEU A 212 -3.58 -2.73 5.74
N VAL A 213 -2.47 -3.12 5.12
CA VAL A 213 -1.73 -4.34 5.49
C VAL A 213 -1.19 -4.25 6.93
N CYS A 214 -0.63 -3.11 7.35
CA CYS A 214 -0.21 -2.90 8.75
C CYS A 214 -1.35 -3.05 9.75
N LEU A 215 -2.55 -2.56 9.40
CA LEU A 215 -3.75 -2.75 10.24
C LEU A 215 -4.21 -4.22 10.25
N ALA A 216 -4.15 -4.91 9.12
CA ALA A 216 -4.46 -6.34 9.08
C ALA A 216 -3.47 -7.15 9.94
N ASP A 217 -2.18 -6.81 9.88
CA ASP A 217 -1.11 -7.37 10.71
C ASP A 217 -1.39 -7.21 12.21
N GLU A 218 -1.68 -5.99 12.65
CA GLU A 218 -1.98 -5.68 14.05
C GLU A 218 -3.21 -6.47 14.54
N LYS A 219 -4.20 -6.65 13.65
CA LYS A 219 -5.41 -7.44 13.95
C LYS A 219 -5.12 -8.92 14.12
N VAL A 220 -4.27 -9.49 13.27
CA VAL A 220 -3.81 -10.88 13.42
C VAL A 220 -3.01 -11.05 14.72
N THR A 221 -2.05 -10.16 14.97
CA THR A 221 -1.20 -10.16 16.17
C THR A 221 -2.04 -10.06 17.45
N TYR A 222 -3.04 -9.18 17.46
CA TYR A 222 -3.97 -9.03 18.58
C TYR A 222 -4.76 -10.31 18.84
N ASN A 223 -5.35 -10.91 17.79
CA ASN A 223 -6.13 -12.14 17.90
C ASN A 223 -5.28 -13.30 18.44
N MET A 224 -4.04 -13.45 17.95
CA MET A 224 -3.10 -14.45 18.46
C MET A 224 -2.77 -14.24 19.95
N LYS A 225 -2.53 -12.99 20.38
CA LYS A 225 -2.26 -12.66 21.78
C LYS A 225 -3.46 -12.97 22.69
N MET A 226 -4.67 -12.66 22.24
CA MET A 226 -5.90 -12.96 22.99
C MET A 226 -6.11 -14.47 23.10
N ALA A 227 -5.94 -15.22 22.01
CA ALA A 227 -6.02 -16.68 22.02
C ALA A 227 -5.01 -17.31 22.99
N LYS A 228 -3.76 -16.84 22.99
CA LYS A 228 -2.72 -17.29 23.93
C LYS A 228 -3.08 -17.01 25.40
N THR A 229 -3.50 -15.78 25.70
CA THR A 229 -3.89 -15.37 27.07
C THR A 229 -5.04 -16.22 27.59
N GLN A 230 -6.00 -16.58 26.72
CA GLN A 230 -7.10 -17.45 27.07
C GLN A 230 -6.67 -18.90 27.27
N ALA A 231 -5.78 -19.43 26.43
CA ALA A 231 -5.22 -20.78 26.60
C ALA A 231 -4.49 -20.91 27.95
N GLU A 232 -3.78 -19.86 28.38
CA GLU A 232 -3.12 -19.80 29.69
C GLU A 232 -4.11 -19.67 30.87
N ALA A 233 -5.22 -18.94 30.67
CA ALA A 233 -6.27 -18.78 31.68
C ALA A 233 -7.18 -20.01 31.82
N SER A 234 -7.34 -20.78 30.74
CA SER A 234 -8.18 -21.96 30.67
C SER A 234 -7.34 -23.19 31.02
N SER A 235 -7.10 -23.44 32.30
CA SER A 235 -6.44 -24.67 32.78
C SER A 235 -7.29 -25.94 32.58
N ALA A 236 -8.11 -26.01 31.54
CA ALA A 236 -9.08 -27.06 31.25
C ALA A 236 -9.09 -27.41 29.75
N SER A 237 -8.83 -28.69 29.46
CA SER A 237 -8.94 -29.43 28.18
C SER A 237 -8.55 -28.70 26.89
N ALA A 238 -7.44 -29.15 26.30
CA ALA A 238 -6.83 -28.71 25.03
C ALA A 238 -7.72 -28.77 23.75
N ASN A 239 -9.02 -29.04 23.86
CA ASN A 239 -9.89 -29.35 22.71
C ASN A 239 -11.03 -28.35 22.47
N ASP A 240 -11.10 -27.22 23.18
CA ASP A 240 -12.16 -26.23 22.94
C ASP A 240 -11.56 -24.92 22.39
N TYR A 241 -11.15 -24.96 21.11
CA TYR A 241 -10.81 -23.77 20.32
C TYR A 241 -12.09 -22.94 20.10
N CYS A 242 -12.53 -22.24 21.14
CA CYS A 242 -13.67 -21.33 21.04
C CYS A 242 -13.30 -20.15 20.13
N TYR A 243 -13.93 -20.12 18.95
CA TYR A 243 -13.91 -19.04 17.97
C TYR A 243 -14.18 -17.69 18.67
N TYR A 244 -13.16 -16.85 18.80
CA TYR A 244 -13.32 -15.54 19.45
C TYR A 244 -14.17 -14.64 18.53
N PRO A 245 -15.25 -14.01 19.03
CA PRO A 245 -15.97 -13.03 18.25
C PRO A 245 -15.07 -11.80 18.05
N SER A 246 -14.44 -11.71 16.86
CA SER A 246 -13.79 -10.54 16.23
C SER A 246 -13.54 -9.37 17.17
N GLY A 247 -12.64 -9.56 18.16
CA GLY A 247 -12.17 -8.46 18.98
C GLY A 247 -11.33 -7.56 18.08
N SER A 248 -11.62 -6.26 18.05
CA SER A 248 -10.78 -5.31 17.31
C SER A 248 -9.71 -4.76 18.25
N PRO A 249 -8.42 -4.73 17.84
CA PRO A 249 -7.43 -3.93 18.57
C PRO A 249 -7.73 -2.43 18.48
N PHE A 250 -8.53 -2.04 17.48
CA PHE A 250 -8.90 -0.67 17.23
C PHE A 250 -10.04 -0.26 18.16
N SER A 251 -9.92 0.89 18.81
CA SER A 251 -11.04 1.45 19.57
C SER A 251 -12.13 1.95 18.63
N MET A 252 -13.40 1.57 18.88
CA MET A 252 -14.56 2.21 18.19
C MET A 252 -14.65 3.70 18.52
N SER A 253 -14.31 4.08 19.76
CA SER A 253 -14.35 5.47 20.20
C SER A 253 -13.04 6.17 19.85
N GLU A 254 -13.16 7.25 19.11
CA GLU A 254 -12.01 8.10 18.82
C GLU A 254 -11.56 8.87 20.08
N PRO A 255 -10.24 8.96 20.32
CA PRO A 255 -9.72 9.81 21.39
C PRO A 255 -10.10 11.28 21.17
N GLN A 256 -10.40 12.00 22.25
CA GLN A 256 -10.60 13.45 22.16
C GLN A 256 -9.25 14.15 22.02
N TRP A 257 -8.91 14.54 20.80
CA TRP A 257 -7.68 15.27 20.51
C TRP A 257 -7.82 16.76 20.83
N PRO A 258 -6.79 17.39 21.46
CA PRO A 258 -6.79 18.82 21.69
C PRO A 258 -6.71 19.58 20.35
N ALA A 259 -7.28 20.78 20.29
CA ALA A 259 -7.34 21.56 19.04
C ALA A 259 -5.96 21.89 18.44
N SER A 260 -4.89 21.85 19.23
CA SER A 260 -3.51 22.03 18.77
C SER A 260 -2.89 20.78 18.14
N SER A 261 -3.57 19.64 18.21
CA SER A 261 -3.07 18.35 17.71
C SER A 261 -3.37 18.20 16.21
N PRO A 262 -2.42 17.68 15.40
CA PRO A 262 -2.69 17.34 14.00
C PRO A 262 -3.87 16.37 13.87
N PHE A 263 -4.03 15.44 14.82
CA PHE A 263 -5.12 14.47 14.83
C PHE A 263 -6.51 15.11 15.02
N HIS A 264 -6.57 16.28 15.66
CA HIS A 264 -7.82 17.03 15.76
C HIS A 264 -8.23 17.59 14.40
N ALA A 265 -7.30 18.18 13.64
CA ALA A 265 -7.57 18.69 12.31
C ALA A 265 -7.99 17.55 11.36
N ILE A 266 -7.29 16.42 11.37
CA ILE A 266 -7.67 15.24 10.57
C ILE A 266 -9.11 14.81 10.89
N ALA A 267 -9.45 14.70 12.18
CA ALA A 267 -10.78 14.29 12.61
C ALA A 267 -11.88 15.30 12.24
N GLN A 268 -11.55 16.58 12.06
CA GLN A 268 -12.49 17.61 11.61
C GLN A 268 -12.80 17.53 10.11
N PHE A 269 -11.80 17.22 9.28
CA PHE A 269 -11.94 17.22 7.82
C PHE A 269 -12.37 15.87 7.23
N ARG A 270 -12.40 14.81 8.04
CA ARG A 270 -12.81 13.48 7.60
C ARG A 270 -14.24 13.46 7.03
N PRO A 271 -14.52 12.62 6.02
CA PRO A 271 -15.88 12.39 5.54
C PRO A 271 -16.81 11.84 6.65
N PRO A 272 -18.13 12.17 6.65
CA PRO A 272 -19.08 11.71 7.68
C PRO A 272 -19.25 10.17 7.76
N VAL A 273 -18.95 9.45 6.68
CA VAL A 273 -18.98 7.98 6.62
C VAL A 273 -17.55 7.50 6.38
N THR A 274 -16.77 7.40 7.44
CA THR A 274 -15.38 6.92 7.37
C THR A 274 -15.33 5.40 7.26
N ARG A 275 -14.40 4.84 6.48
CA ARG A 275 -14.16 3.38 6.47
C ARG A 275 -13.71 2.86 7.83
N ARG A 276 -13.23 3.73 8.73
CA ARG A 276 -12.83 3.43 10.11
C ARG A 276 -13.88 2.65 10.91
N MET A 277 -15.18 2.95 10.72
CA MET A 277 -16.26 2.17 11.37
C MET A 277 -16.32 0.73 10.84
N SER A 278 -16.13 0.55 9.53
CA SER A 278 -16.10 -0.76 8.89
C SER A 278 -14.87 -1.57 9.31
N LEU A 279 -13.71 -0.92 9.45
CA LEU A 279 -12.45 -1.56 9.85
C LEU A 279 -12.51 -2.16 11.26
N TYR A 280 -13.30 -1.56 12.17
CA TYR A 280 -13.45 -2.09 13.52
C TYR A 280 -13.96 -3.54 13.48
N SER A 281 -15.05 -3.80 12.77
CA SER A 281 -15.66 -5.13 12.67
C SER A 281 -15.03 -6.06 11.62
N ALA A 282 -14.41 -5.51 10.58
CA ALA A 282 -13.94 -6.27 9.42
C ALA A 282 -12.75 -7.18 9.77
N SER A 283 -12.73 -8.43 9.31
CA SER A 283 -11.65 -9.37 9.60
C SER A 283 -10.31 -8.91 8.98
N ALA A 284 -9.18 -9.47 9.42
CA ALA A 284 -7.89 -9.26 8.76
C ALA A 284 -7.96 -9.52 7.24
N HIS A 285 -8.65 -10.59 6.83
CA HIS A 285 -8.91 -10.92 5.43
C HIS A 285 -9.64 -9.77 4.70
N ASP A 286 -10.72 -9.24 5.29
CA ASP A 286 -11.50 -8.14 4.68
C ASP A 286 -10.64 -6.89 4.49
N ILE A 287 -9.78 -6.57 5.46
CA ILE A 287 -8.84 -5.44 5.37
C ILE A 287 -7.82 -5.69 4.25
N MET A 288 -7.31 -6.91 4.11
CA MET A 288 -6.41 -7.26 3.01
C MET A 288 -7.09 -7.15 1.64
N VAL A 289 -8.39 -7.47 1.52
CA VAL A 289 -9.17 -7.25 0.28
C VAL A 289 -9.21 -5.77 -0.08
N LEU A 290 -9.41 -4.88 0.90
CA LEU A 290 -9.32 -3.44 0.68
C LEU A 290 -7.90 -3.01 0.26
N ALA A 291 -6.87 -3.60 0.86
CA ALA A 291 -5.48 -3.33 0.49
C ALA A 291 -5.19 -3.72 -0.96
N MET A 292 -5.70 -4.88 -1.42
CA MET A 292 -5.54 -5.36 -2.78
C MET A 292 -6.13 -4.41 -3.83
N ASP A 293 -7.28 -3.79 -3.56
CA ASP A 293 -7.86 -2.76 -4.45
C ASP A 293 -6.88 -1.60 -4.64
N GLN A 294 -6.33 -1.09 -3.53
CA GLN A 294 -5.36 0.01 -3.54
C GLN A 294 -4.04 -0.40 -4.22
N PHE A 295 -3.54 -1.60 -3.97
CA PHE A 295 -2.36 -2.13 -4.66
C PHE A 295 -2.60 -2.29 -6.15
N SER A 296 -3.77 -2.76 -6.57
CA SER A 296 -4.08 -2.95 -7.99
C SER A 296 -4.02 -1.61 -8.73
N ARG A 297 -4.62 -0.57 -8.14
CA ARG A 297 -4.58 0.81 -8.64
C ARG A 297 -3.15 1.35 -8.68
N GLY A 298 -2.42 1.24 -7.58
CA GLY A 298 -1.04 1.72 -7.49
C GLY A 298 -0.08 0.98 -8.43
N ILE A 299 -0.10 -0.35 -8.47
CA ILE A 299 0.75 -1.18 -9.35
C ILE A 299 0.48 -0.90 -10.83
N PHE A 300 -0.77 -0.65 -11.20
CA PHE A 300 -1.17 -0.32 -12.57
C PHE A 300 -0.64 1.05 -13.01
N HIS A 301 -0.67 2.05 -12.13
CA HIS A 301 -0.21 3.41 -12.44
C HIS A 301 1.28 3.65 -12.17
N MET A 302 1.94 2.73 -11.48
CA MET A 302 3.35 2.82 -11.12
C MET A 302 4.27 2.76 -12.38
N PRO A 303 5.33 3.59 -12.48
CA PRO A 303 6.18 3.67 -13.68
C PRO A 303 6.86 2.34 -14.04
N HIS A 304 6.81 1.93 -15.31
CA HIS A 304 7.44 0.69 -15.80
C HIS A 304 8.77 0.96 -16.53
N PRO A 305 9.85 0.20 -16.23
CA PRO A 305 11.17 0.39 -16.87
C PRO A 305 11.21 0.17 -18.39
N HIS A 306 10.33 -0.71 -18.91
CA HIS A 306 10.41 -1.21 -20.29
C HIS A 306 9.45 -0.54 -21.28
N TYR A 307 8.61 0.40 -20.81
CA TYR A 307 7.73 1.15 -21.71
C TYR A 307 8.35 2.51 -22.01
N SER A 308 8.58 2.78 -23.30
CA SER A 308 8.83 4.14 -23.78
C SER A 308 7.73 5.07 -23.24
N HIS A 309 8.08 6.26 -22.74
CA HIS A 309 7.14 7.25 -22.18
C HIS A 309 5.94 7.54 -23.10
N THR A 310 6.06 7.28 -24.41
CA THR A 310 4.99 7.41 -25.41
C THR A 310 3.85 6.38 -25.29
N HIS A 311 4.03 5.32 -24.49
CA HIS A 311 3.04 4.25 -24.27
C HIS A 311 2.64 4.07 -22.80
N ASN A 312 3.10 4.94 -21.90
CA ASN A 312 2.65 4.90 -20.52
C ASN A 312 1.18 5.40 -20.49
N PRO A 313 0.21 4.60 -19.99
CA PRO A 313 -1.19 5.02 -19.91
C PRO A 313 -1.39 6.28 -19.05
N SER A 314 -0.45 6.61 -18.15
CA SER A 314 -0.46 7.86 -17.38
C SER A 314 -0.05 9.11 -18.18
N PHE A 315 0.22 9.00 -19.48
CA PHE A 315 0.58 10.14 -20.34
C PHE A 315 -0.19 10.18 -21.67
N ILE A 316 -1.40 9.60 -21.72
CA ILE A 316 -2.27 9.72 -22.89
C ILE A 316 -2.89 11.11 -22.90
N HIS A 317 -2.16 12.10 -23.41
CA HIS A 317 -2.82 13.25 -24.03
C HIS A 317 -3.65 12.71 -25.20
N THR A 318 -4.96 12.53 -25.02
CA THR A 318 -5.88 12.33 -26.14
C THR A 318 -5.85 13.57 -27.03
N PRO A 319 -5.27 13.54 -28.25
CA PRO A 319 -5.55 14.56 -29.23
C PRO A 319 -6.97 14.29 -29.71
N GLY A 320 -7.83 15.30 -29.68
CA GLY A 320 -9.25 15.18 -29.97
C GLY A 320 -9.58 14.25 -31.13
N THR A 321 -10.36 13.21 -30.85
CA THR A 321 -10.93 12.32 -31.85
C THR A 321 -12.05 13.03 -32.58
N SER A 322 -11.75 13.52 -33.79
CA SER A 322 -12.74 13.60 -34.87
C SER A 322 -12.34 12.64 -35.99
N SER A 323 -13.33 11.89 -36.47
CA SER A 323 -13.42 11.10 -37.71
C SER A 323 -12.67 9.75 -37.83
N SER A 324 -13.49 8.70 -37.70
CA SER A 324 -13.73 7.55 -38.61
C SER A 324 -12.59 6.76 -39.26
N PRO A 325 -12.69 5.40 -39.29
CA PRO A 325 -11.78 4.54 -40.02
C PRO A 325 -12.31 4.26 -41.44
N SER A 326 -11.48 4.48 -42.45
CA SER A 326 -11.69 3.91 -43.78
C SER A 326 -10.55 2.95 -44.11
N GLN A 327 -10.92 1.67 -44.16
CA GLN A 327 -10.14 0.58 -44.72
C GLN A 327 -9.84 0.86 -46.20
N THR A 328 -8.58 0.76 -46.60
CA THR A 328 -8.24 0.38 -47.98
C THR A 328 -7.01 -0.51 -47.97
N SER A 329 -7.25 -1.76 -48.39
CA SER A 329 -6.26 -2.76 -48.79
C SER A 329 -5.46 -2.28 -50.00
N GLY A 330 -4.16 -2.58 -50.03
CA GLY A 330 -3.27 -2.33 -51.17
C GLY A 330 -1.92 -3.02 -50.99
N TYR A 331 -1.76 -4.17 -51.63
CA TYR A 331 -0.50 -4.88 -51.85
C TYR A 331 0.54 -3.98 -52.54
N PHE A 332 1.79 -3.95 -52.06
CA PHE A 332 3.01 -3.99 -52.88
C PHE A 332 4.26 -4.28 -52.02
N SER A 333 5.02 -5.31 -52.40
CA SER A 333 6.40 -5.54 -51.96
C SER A 333 7.34 -4.49 -52.56
N GLY A 334 8.30 -4.01 -51.77
CA GLY A 334 9.38 -3.16 -52.24
C GLY A 334 10.45 -2.94 -51.18
N SER A 335 11.60 -3.55 -51.39
CA SER A 335 12.84 -3.46 -50.63
C SER A 335 13.34 -2.02 -50.48
N GLN A 336 13.98 -1.74 -49.34
CA GLN A 336 14.77 -0.55 -48.93
C GLN A 336 14.14 0.23 -47.76
N ALA A 337 14.48 -0.20 -46.55
CA ALA A 337 14.32 0.62 -45.35
C ALA A 337 15.41 1.72 -45.34
N PRO A 338 15.06 3.00 -45.20
CA PRO A 338 16.04 4.03 -44.90
C PRO A 338 16.43 3.95 -43.40
N PRO A 339 17.67 4.30 -43.03
CA PRO A 339 18.05 4.38 -41.63
C PRO A 339 17.31 5.58 -41.00
N SER A 340 16.34 5.30 -40.14
CA SER A 340 15.63 6.33 -39.38
C SER A 340 16.53 6.91 -38.29
N HIS A 341 17.40 7.83 -38.69
CA HIS A 341 18.02 8.81 -37.80
C HIS A 341 16.99 9.87 -37.42
N TYR A 342 16.08 9.52 -36.51
CA TYR A 342 15.42 10.47 -35.62
C TYR A 342 15.61 9.97 -34.19
N ALA A 343 16.87 9.97 -33.76
CA ALA A 343 17.17 10.05 -32.34
C ALA A 343 16.66 11.42 -31.86
N SER A 344 15.47 11.42 -31.29
CA SER A 344 14.90 12.59 -30.62
C SER A 344 15.79 12.92 -29.41
N PRO A 345 16.37 14.13 -29.32
CA PRO A 345 17.26 14.51 -28.22
C PRO A 345 16.52 14.80 -26.89
N TYR A 346 15.24 14.44 -26.77
CA TYR A 346 14.44 14.67 -25.55
C TYR A 346 14.54 13.54 -24.51
N ALA A 347 15.35 12.50 -24.76
CA ALA A 347 15.49 11.35 -23.86
C ALA A 347 16.41 11.58 -22.63
N GLN A 348 16.69 12.83 -22.24
CA GLN A 348 17.50 13.14 -21.06
C GLN A 348 16.98 14.29 -20.19
N SER A 349 15.77 14.80 -20.45
CA SER A 349 15.17 15.85 -19.61
C SER A 349 14.03 15.34 -18.73
N SER A 350 14.03 14.05 -18.39
CA SER A 350 13.37 13.56 -17.18
C SER A 350 14.21 14.04 -15.99
N THR A 351 13.95 15.29 -15.59
CA THR A 351 14.24 15.89 -14.28
C THR A 351 15.17 15.10 -13.36
N ALA A 352 16.48 15.27 -13.52
CA ALA A 352 17.50 14.90 -12.53
C ALA A 352 17.39 15.68 -11.20
N ASN A 353 16.29 16.39 -10.98
CA ASN A 353 16.03 17.30 -9.86
C ASN A 353 14.69 17.02 -9.15
N ASP A 354 13.98 15.92 -9.44
CA ASP A 354 12.89 15.49 -8.56
C ASP A 354 13.52 14.62 -7.44
N PRO A 355 13.72 15.16 -6.21
CA PRO A 355 14.48 14.49 -5.15
C PRO A 355 13.67 13.40 -4.44
N LEU A 356 12.49 13.03 -4.97
CA LEU A 356 11.61 12.03 -4.40
C LEU A 356 12.11 10.60 -4.68
N VAL A 357 13.21 10.22 -4.01
CA VAL A 357 13.71 8.85 -3.80
C VAL A 357 14.08 8.11 -5.10
N MET A 358 15.14 7.30 -5.09
CA MET A 358 15.44 6.39 -6.20
C MET A 358 14.33 5.33 -6.31
N PHE A 359 13.22 5.69 -6.95
CA PHE A 359 12.08 4.80 -7.14
C PHE A 359 12.55 3.57 -7.91
N SER A 360 12.38 2.41 -7.30
CA SER A 360 12.65 1.12 -7.90
C SER A 360 11.37 0.32 -7.87
N ARG A 361 10.72 0.19 -9.04
CA ARG A 361 9.52 -0.64 -9.19
C ARG A 361 9.72 -2.06 -8.62
N PRO A 362 10.84 -2.77 -8.90
CA PRO A 362 11.12 -4.05 -8.26
C PRO A 362 11.15 -3.99 -6.73
N LYS A 363 11.75 -2.96 -6.12
CA LYS A 363 11.78 -2.78 -4.66
C LYS A 363 10.37 -2.63 -4.11
N GLU A 364 9.53 -1.83 -4.74
CA GLU A 364 8.13 -1.64 -4.31
C GLU A 364 7.31 -2.93 -4.47
N LEU A 365 7.38 -3.62 -5.61
CA LEU A 365 6.66 -4.88 -5.82
C LEU A 365 7.07 -5.95 -4.81
N PHE A 366 8.38 -6.06 -4.54
CA PHE A 366 8.89 -6.99 -3.54
C PHE A 366 8.37 -6.65 -2.14
N THR A 367 8.39 -5.37 -1.77
CA THR A 367 7.92 -4.89 -0.47
C THR A 367 6.44 -5.20 -0.28
N ILE A 368 5.59 -4.85 -1.26
CA ILE A 368 4.15 -5.11 -1.24
C ILE A 368 3.86 -6.61 -1.06
N ALA A 369 4.48 -7.46 -1.90
CA ALA A 369 4.24 -8.89 -1.85
C ALA A 369 4.74 -9.52 -0.54
N SER A 370 5.87 -9.06 -0.01
CA SER A 370 6.45 -9.54 1.25
C SER A 370 5.60 -9.15 2.45
N GLU A 371 5.11 -7.91 2.50
CA GLU A 371 4.21 -7.44 3.57
C GLU A 371 2.89 -8.22 3.56
N VAL A 372 2.29 -8.45 2.39
CA VAL A 372 1.09 -9.27 2.25
C VAL A 372 1.34 -10.73 2.67
N LEU A 373 2.47 -11.31 2.27
CA LEU A 373 2.85 -12.67 2.65
C LEU A 373 3.03 -12.81 4.17
N GLY A 374 3.66 -11.84 4.83
CA GLY A 374 3.87 -11.86 6.29
C GLY A 374 2.57 -11.81 7.11
N VAL A 375 1.50 -11.22 6.57
CA VAL A 375 0.15 -11.32 7.14
C VAL A 375 -0.49 -12.66 6.78
N ALA A 376 -0.38 -13.08 5.52
CA ALA A 376 -0.94 -14.33 5.01
C ALA A 376 -0.49 -15.55 5.82
N GLU A 377 0.79 -15.64 6.17
CA GLU A 377 1.35 -16.75 6.97
C GLU A 377 0.66 -16.96 8.32
N ARG A 378 0.03 -15.92 8.88
CA ARG A 378 -0.55 -15.93 10.24
C ARG A 378 -2.07 -15.84 10.26
N LEU A 379 -2.75 -15.84 9.11
CA LEU A 379 -4.21 -15.90 9.10
C LEU A 379 -4.69 -17.24 9.65
N SER A 380 -5.83 -17.22 10.35
CA SER A 380 -6.37 -18.40 11.03
C SER A 380 -7.03 -19.42 10.09
N SER A 381 -7.32 -19.06 8.84
CA SER A 381 -7.99 -19.93 7.87
C SER A 381 -7.00 -20.35 6.78
N GLY A 382 -6.77 -21.66 6.64
CA GLY A 382 -5.92 -22.22 5.59
C GLY A 382 -6.30 -21.73 4.19
N ALA A 383 -7.59 -21.72 3.84
CA ALA A 383 -8.07 -21.20 2.56
C ALA A 383 -7.69 -19.72 2.32
N GLN A 384 -7.77 -18.88 3.36
CA GLN A 384 -7.36 -17.48 3.26
C GLN A 384 -5.84 -17.33 3.13
N ARG A 385 -5.06 -18.15 3.87
CA ARG A 385 -3.60 -18.19 3.74
C ARG A 385 -3.17 -18.56 2.32
N HIS A 386 -3.78 -19.62 1.77
CA HIS A 386 -3.53 -20.07 0.40
C HIS A 386 -3.83 -18.96 -0.61
N TYR A 387 -5.00 -18.32 -0.52
CA TYR A 387 -5.39 -17.23 -1.41
C TYR A 387 -4.36 -16.09 -1.43
N TRP A 388 -3.96 -15.59 -0.25
CA TRP A 388 -3.05 -14.46 -0.15
C TRP A 388 -1.60 -14.83 -0.49
N ALA A 389 -1.15 -16.04 -0.16
CA ALA A 389 0.16 -16.54 -0.59
C ALA A 389 0.24 -16.71 -2.12
N SER A 390 -0.84 -17.18 -2.75
CA SER A 390 -0.95 -17.26 -4.22
C SER A 390 -0.91 -15.88 -4.86
N TRP A 391 -1.64 -14.91 -4.30
CA TRP A 391 -1.59 -13.51 -4.74
C TRP A 391 -0.16 -12.95 -4.65
N ALA A 392 0.53 -13.14 -3.51
CA ALA A 392 1.90 -12.69 -3.32
C ALA A 392 2.87 -13.37 -4.32
N ASP A 393 2.73 -14.69 -4.56
CA ASP A 393 3.54 -15.41 -5.57
C ASP A 393 3.36 -14.80 -6.97
N SER A 394 2.15 -14.39 -7.31
CA SER A 394 1.87 -13.76 -8.61
C SER A 394 2.62 -12.44 -8.79
N VAL A 395 2.73 -11.63 -7.73
CA VAL A 395 3.48 -10.36 -7.73
C VAL A 395 4.99 -10.63 -7.79
N PHE A 396 5.51 -11.58 -7.01
CA PHE A 396 6.91 -12.00 -7.12
C PHE A 396 7.25 -12.57 -8.50
N ASN A 397 6.31 -13.26 -9.14
CA ASN A 397 6.49 -13.81 -10.47
C ASN A 397 6.53 -12.71 -11.54
N GLN A 398 5.76 -11.62 -11.38
CA GLN A 398 5.84 -10.45 -12.25
C GLN A 398 7.24 -9.83 -12.25
N MET A 399 7.91 -9.78 -11.09
CA MET A 399 9.25 -9.22 -10.97
C MET A 399 10.30 -9.91 -11.86
N LYS A 400 10.10 -11.18 -12.24
CA LYS A 400 11.07 -11.90 -13.10
C LYS A 400 11.34 -11.22 -14.43
N ASN A 401 10.38 -10.46 -14.93
CA ASN A 401 10.47 -9.76 -16.21
C ASN A 401 10.86 -8.28 -16.06
N GLU A 402 10.91 -7.76 -14.82
CA GLU A 402 11.07 -6.32 -14.55
C GLU A 402 12.31 -5.99 -13.71
N ALA A 403 12.85 -6.98 -12.97
CA ALA A 403 13.97 -6.80 -12.05
C ALA A 403 15.30 -7.25 -12.67
N ASP A 404 16.40 -6.65 -12.20
CA ASP A 404 17.73 -7.23 -12.38
C ASP A 404 17.80 -8.55 -11.61
N MET A 405 17.67 -9.65 -12.33
CA MET A 405 17.62 -10.98 -11.74
C MET A 405 18.92 -11.34 -11.02
N ASP A 406 20.06 -10.71 -11.30
CA ASP A 406 21.27 -11.05 -10.57
C ASP A 406 21.24 -10.51 -9.14
N ALA A 407 20.63 -9.34 -8.93
CA ALA A 407 20.42 -8.79 -7.59
C ALA A 407 19.22 -9.44 -6.87
N TRP A 408 18.13 -9.77 -7.59
CA TRP A 408 16.85 -10.14 -6.98
C TRP A 408 16.57 -11.65 -6.96
N ARG A 409 17.35 -12.49 -7.65
CA ARG A 409 17.08 -13.94 -7.74
C ARG A 409 17.05 -14.62 -6.37
N GLY A 410 18.00 -14.36 -5.49
CA GLY A 410 18.02 -14.93 -4.14
C GLY A 410 16.77 -14.57 -3.32
N PRO A 411 16.50 -13.28 -3.09
CA PRO A 411 15.30 -12.82 -2.39
C PRO A 411 13.99 -13.33 -2.99
N ILE A 412 13.83 -13.30 -4.32
CA ILE A 412 12.62 -13.80 -4.99
C ILE A 412 12.46 -15.31 -4.80
N LEU A 413 13.54 -16.10 -4.90
CA LEU A 413 13.46 -17.55 -4.67
C LEU A 413 13.02 -17.86 -3.23
N CYS A 414 13.60 -17.16 -2.25
CA CYS A 414 13.23 -17.31 -0.84
C CYS A 414 11.75 -16.97 -0.60
N ALA A 415 11.32 -15.79 -1.05
CA ALA A 415 9.95 -15.33 -0.85
C ALA A 415 8.91 -16.21 -1.56
N ARG A 416 9.21 -16.67 -2.78
CA ARG A 416 8.34 -17.64 -3.47
C ARG A 416 8.31 -18.99 -2.76
N GLY A 417 9.45 -19.47 -2.23
CA GLY A 417 9.47 -20.68 -1.41
C GLY A 417 8.52 -20.58 -0.22
N ARG A 418 8.51 -19.43 0.47
CA ARG A 418 7.54 -19.14 1.55
C ARG A 418 6.09 -19.15 1.07
N CYS A 419 5.78 -18.53 -0.07
CA CYS A 419 4.43 -18.61 -0.65
C CYS A 419 3.98 -20.06 -0.87
N TRP A 420 4.85 -20.89 -1.46
CA TRP A 420 4.54 -22.30 -1.75
C TRP A 420 4.46 -23.16 -0.50
N LEU A 421 5.25 -22.87 0.54
CA LEU A 421 5.14 -23.50 1.85
C LEU A 421 3.75 -23.23 2.46
N VAL A 422 3.30 -21.97 2.44
CA VAL A 422 1.97 -21.59 2.93
C VAL A 422 0.86 -22.27 2.12
N MET A 423 0.95 -22.24 0.78
CA MET A 423 -0.06 -22.87 -0.08
C MET A 423 -0.14 -24.38 0.11
N GLY A 424 1.00 -25.05 0.29
CA GLY A 424 1.08 -26.50 0.48
C GLY A 424 0.73 -26.97 1.89
N SER A 425 0.96 -26.15 2.92
CA SER A 425 0.59 -26.45 4.32
C SER A 425 -0.85 -26.09 4.67
N ALA A 426 -1.45 -25.11 3.98
CA ALA A 426 -2.82 -24.67 4.23
C ALA A 426 -3.88 -25.78 4.32
N PRO A 427 -3.95 -26.76 3.39
CA PRO A 427 -4.94 -27.83 3.50
C PRO A 427 -4.56 -28.90 4.53
N VAL A 428 -3.31 -28.94 5.01
CA VAL A 428 -2.80 -29.97 5.93
C VAL A 428 -3.46 -29.87 7.30
N GLU A 429 -3.74 -28.67 7.79
CA GLU A 429 -4.42 -28.47 9.08
C GLU A 429 -5.79 -29.16 9.15
N GLU A 430 -6.53 -29.20 8.03
CA GLU A 430 -7.81 -29.91 7.94
C GLU A 430 -7.60 -31.43 7.88
N MET A 431 -6.53 -31.88 7.22
CA MET A 431 -6.17 -33.30 7.13
C MET A 431 -5.65 -33.84 8.45
N GLU A 432 -4.93 -33.05 9.25
CA GLU A 432 -4.40 -33.45 10.55
C GLU A 432 -5.51 -33.96 11.47
N ALA A 433 -6.64 -33.26 11.53
CA ALA A 433 -7.80 -33.70 12.31
C ALA A 433 -8.37 -35.06 11.83
N ALA A 434 -8.38 -35.30 10.51
CA ALA A 434 -8.81 -36.57 9.93
C ALA A 434 -7.81 -37.71 10.22
N LEU A 435 -6.51 -37.42 10.11
CA LEU A 435 -5.43 -38.36 10.44
C LEU A 435 -5.44 -38.72 11.93
N GLU A 436 -5.67 -37.77 12.82
CA GLU A 436 -5.84 -38.01 14.26
C GLU A 436 -7.06 -38.88 14.58
N ALA A 437 -8.13 -38.78 13.77
CA ALA A 437 -9.29 -39.66 13.84
C ALA A 437 -9.02 -41.06 13.25
N GLY A 438 -7.83 -41.30 12.68
CA GLY A 438 -7.42 -42.57 12.07
C GLY A 438 -7.84 -42.73 10.61
N ASP A 439 -8.33 -41.68 9.96
CA ASP A 439 -8.71 -41.71 8.55
C ASP A 439 -7.49 -41.49 7.65
N VAL A 440 -6.80 -42.58 7.31
CA VAL A 440 -5.61 -42.55 6.46
C VAL A 440 -5.96 -42.33 4.98
N GLU A 441 -7.21 -42.56 4.58
CA GLU A 441 -7.65 -42.39 3.18
C GLU A 441 -7.56 -40.93 2.74
N VAL A 442 -7.57 -39.97 3.68
CA VAL A 442 -7.36 -38.55 3.40
C VAL A 442 -6.03 -38.28 2.70
N LEU A 443 -4.99 -39.11 2.88
CA LEU A 443 -3.71 -38.97 2.18
C LEU A 443 -3.82 -39.23 0.68
N HIS A 444 -4.87 -39.91 0.23
CA HIS A 444 -5.16 -40.20 -1.18
C HIS A 444 -6.15 -39.20 -1.80
N SER A 445 -6.56 -38.16 -1.05
CA SER A 445 -7.41 -37.09 -1.56
C SER A 445 -6.69 -36.21 -2.59
N SER A 446 -7.50 -35.49 -3.39
CA SER A 446 -7.02 -34.47 -4.33
C SER A 446 -6.28 -33.36 -3.58
N GLU A 447 -6.82 -32.95 -2.43
CA GLU A 447 -6.25 -31.91 -1.58
C GLU A 447 -4.87 -32.31 -1.05
N ALA A 448 -4.69 -33.58 -0.66
CA ALA A 448 -3.39 -34.11 -0.24
C ALA A 448 -2.37 -34.17 -1.38
N GLU A 449 -2.82 -34.45 -2.62
CA GLU A 449 -1.95 -34.41 -3.80
C GLU A 449 -1.47 -32.98 -4.10
N GLU A 450 -2.39 -32.01 -4.14
CA GLU A 450 -2.07 -30.59 -4.32
C GLU A 450 -1.14 -30.06 -3.21
N ALA A 451 -1.37 -30.46 -1.96
CA ALA A 451 -0.51 -30.11 -0.83
C ALA A 451 0.92 -30.61 -1.02
N ARG A 452 1.09 -31.89 -1.42
CA ARG A 452 2.41 -32.48 -1.70
C ARG A 452 3.12 -31.78 -2.86
N GLU A 453 2.39 -31.45 -3.93
CA GLU A 453 2.95 -30.68 -5.05
C GLU A 453 3.42 -29.29 -4.60
N GLY A 454 2.61 -28.61 -3.80
CA GLY A 454 2.95 -27.30 -3.26
C GLY A 454 4.19 -27.32 -2.38
N LEU A 455 4.31 -28.30 -1.49
CA LEU A 455 5.48 -28.50 -0.63
C LEU A 455 6.73 -28.88 -1.43
N ALA A 456 6.59 -29.74 -2.44
CA ALA A 456 7.70 -30.07 -3.34
C ALA A 456 8.22 -28.84 -4.09
N MET A 457 7.31 -27.96 -4.53
CA MET A 457 7.67 -26.67 -5.13
C MET A 457 8.39 -25.76 -4.13
N ALA A 458 7.92 -25.67 -2.88
CA ALA A 458 8.55 -24.90 -1.81
C ALA A 458 10.00 -25.36 -1.57
N ILE A 459 10.20 -26.68 -1.40
CA ILE A 459 11.52 -27.33 -1.26
C ILE A 459 12.43 -26.94 -2.43
N SER A 460 11.94 -27.03 -3.66
CA SER A 460 12.72 -26.68 -4.85
C SER A 460 13.17 -25.22 -4.86
N PHE A 461 12.34 -24.29 -4.36
CA PHE A 461 12.69 -22.88 -4.25
C PHE A 461 13.73 -22.63 -3.17
N PHE A 462 13.58 -23.24 -1.99
CA PHE A 462 14.53 -23.10 -0.90
C PHE A 462 15.89 -23.71 -1.24
N GLU A 463 15.94 -24.88 -1.89
CA GLU A 463 17.19 -25.47 -2.37
C GLU A 463 17.92 -24.53 -3.35
N ARG A 464 17.19 -23.95 -4.30
CA ARG A 464 17.75 -23.00 -5.27
C ARG A 464 18.22 -21.72 -4.59
N ALA A 465 17.48 -21.21 -3.61
CA ALA A 465 17.86 -20.06 -2.81
C ALA A 465 19.14 -20.35 -2.01
N LYS A 466 19.22 -21.51 -1.35
CA LYS A 466 20.42 -21.99 -0.64
C LYS A 466 21.63 -22.10 -1.55
N GLY A 467 21.44 -22.56 -2.80
CA GLY A 467 22.51 -22.58 -3.81
C GLY A 467 23.01 -21.19 -4.23
N GLN A 468 22.23 -20.12 -4.05
CA GLN A 468 22.69 -18.75 -4.29
C GLN A 468 23.55 -18.20 -3.13
N LEU A 469 23.50 -18.80 -1.93
CA LEU A 469 24.29 -18.39 -0.76
C LEU A 469 25.74 -18.87 -0.79
N THR A 470 26.10 -19.78 -1.70
CA THR A 470 27.46 -20.30 -1.82
C THR A 470 28.46 -19.23 -2.36
N PRO A 471 29.73 -19.21 -1.89
CA PRO A 471 30.52 -18.01 -1.56
C PRO A 471 31.21 -17.30 -2.74
N ALA A 472 30.54 -17.13 -3.87
CA ALA A 472 31.10 -16.38 -5.01
C ALA A 472 30.90 -14.85 -4.90
N LEU A 473 30.09 -14.37 -3.94
CA LEU A 473 29.80 -12.95 -3.75
C LEU A 473 30.15 -12.52 -2.32
N VAL A 474 31.44 -12.28 -2.08
CA VAL A 474 31.91 -11.54 -0.90
C VAL A 474 31.47 -10.09 -1.06
N GLY A 475 30.33 -9.74 -0.48
CA GLY A 475 29.77 -8.38 -0.48
C GLY A 475 28.62 -8.23 0.51
N ALA A 476 28.27 -6.98 0.84
CA ALA A 476 27.24 -6.60 1.81
C ALA A 476 25.82 -7.17 1.53
N GLN A 477 25.58 -7.72 0.34
CA GLN A 477 24.30 -8.34 -0.06
C GLN A 477 24.10 -9.76 0.50
N ALA A 478 25.17 -10.50 0.79
CA ALA A 478 25.05 -11.85 1.37
C ALA A 478 24.53 -11.84 2.81
N ALA A 479 24.72 -10.73 3.54
CA ALA A 479 24.26 -10.56 4.92
C ALA A 479 22.74 -10.32 5.05
N GLN A 480 22.03 -10.12 3.93
CA GLN A 480 20.59 -9.83 3.93
C GLN A 480 19.71 -11.02 3.51
N MET A 481 20.31 -12.13 3.05
CA MET A 481 19.52 -13.33 2.77
C MET A 481 19.29 -14.11 4.06
N GLU A 482 18.02 -14.27 4.41
CA GLU A 482 17.53 -15.10 5.50
C GLU A 482 18.02 -16.54 5.30
N ASP A 483 18.47 -17.18 6.38
CA ASP A 483 18.81 -18.60 6.35
C ASP A 483 17.53 -19.39 6.06
N VAL A 484 17.47 -20.02 4.89
CA VAL A 484 16.29 -20.78 4.43
C VAL A 484 16.26 -22.20 4.98
N SER A 485 17.30 -22.65 5.67
CA SER A 485 17.38 -24.04 6.19
C SER A 485 16.23 -24.39 7.15
N PRO A 486 15.81 -23.54 8.09
CA PRO A 486 14.63 -23.81 8.94
C PRO A 486 13.34 -24.00 8.13
N LEU A 487 13.11 -23.14 7.13
CA LEU A 487 11.92 -23.22 6.26
C LEU A 487 11.95 -24.45 5.35
N LEU A 488 13.13 -24.85 4.90
CA LEU A 488 13.33 -26.09 4.15
C LEU A 488 13.06 -27.31 5.03
N ALA A 489 13.53 -27.32 6.28
CA ALA A 489 13.27 -28.39 7.23
C ALA A 489 11.77 -28.51 7.53
N GLU A 490 11.07 -27.38 7.73
CA GLU A 490 9.62 -27.33 7.91
C GLU A 490 8.89 -27.93 6.70
N ALA A 491 9.21 -27.49 5.48
CA ALA A 491 8.59 -28.00 4.26
C ALA A 491 8.78 -29.53 4.11
N LEU A 492 9.97 -30.04 4.44
CA LEU A 492 10.28 -31.47 4.41
C LEU A 492 9.50 -32.26 5.46
N LEU A 493 9.35 -31.72 6.67
CA LEU A 493 8.62 -32.35 7.77
C LEU A 493 7.13 -32.44 7.46
N VAL A 494 6.52 -31.35 6.97
CA VAL A 494 5.11 -31.36 6.55
C VAL A 494 4.90 -32.33 5.39
N LEU A 495 5.82 -32.37 4.41
CA LEU A 495 5.72 -33.31 3.30
C LEU A 495 5.84 -34.77 3.77
N ALA A 496 6.71 -35.05 4.74
CA ALA A 496 6.83 -36.37 5.35
C ALA A 496 5.52 -36.82 5.99
N ASN A 497 4.85 -35.94 6.74
CA ASN A 497 3.55 -36.21 7.36
C ASN A 497 2.45 -36.57 6.34
N LEU A 498 2.53 -36.02 5.12
CA LEU A 498 1.59 -36.30 4.03
C LEU A 498 1.98 -37.50 3.15
N THR A 499 3.10 -38.16 3.44
CA THR A 499 3.63 -39.24 2.61
C THR A 499 3.20 -40.60 3.16
N ALA A 500 2.39 -41.34 2.38
CA ALA A 500 1.89 -42.66 2.75
C ALA A 500 2.96 -43.77 2.69
N ASP A 501 3.97 -43.64 1.82
CA ASP A 501 5.07 -44.60 1.71
C ASP A 501 6.07 -44.42 2.87
N GLU A 502 6.19 -45.44 3.71
CA GLU A 502 6.99 -45.40 4.93
C GLU A 502 8.48 -45.13 4.64
N ASN A 503 9.05 -45.76 3.61
CA ASN A 503 10.48 -45.57 3.29
C ASN A 503 10.77 -44.13 2.86
N LYS A 504 9.93 -43.57 2.00
CA LYS A 504 10.05 -42.17 1.56
C LYS A 504 9.83 -41.20 2.71
N ARG A 505 8.89 -41.50 3.60
CA ARG A 505 8.63 -40.69 4.79
C ARG A 505 9.85 -40.63 5.71
N GLU A 506 10.48 -41.76 6.01
CA GLU A 506 11.72 -41.81 6.81
C GLU A 506 12.90 -41.07 6.14
N GLU A 507 13.02 -41.14 4.82
CA GLU A 507 14.01 -40.36 4.06
C GLU A 507 13.78 -38.86 4.23
N LEU A 508 12.54 -38.39 4.12
CA LEU A 508 12.18 -36.99 4.29
C LEU A 508 12.44 -36.49 5.72
N TYR A 509 12.12 -37.28 6.76
CA TYR A 509 12.43 -36.91 8.15
C TYR A 509 13.94 -36.83 8.40
N THR A 510 14.72 -37.81 7.92
CA THR A 510 16.18 -37.79 8.03
C THR A 510 16.76 -36.53 7.38
N ARG A 511 16.20 -36.17 6.23
CA ARG A 511 16.59 -34.96 5.51
C ARG A 511 16.20 -33.69 6.25
N ALA A 512 14.98 -33.61 6.80
CA ALA A 512 14.52 -32.49 7.61
C ALA A 512 15.41 -32.26 8.83
N GLN A 513 15.80 -33.34 9.53
CA GLN A 513 16.71 -33.27 10.68
C GLN A 513 18.10 -32.76 10.28
N THR A 514 18.60 -33.17 9.11
CA THR A 514 19.89 -32.67 8.59
C THR A 514 19.84 -31.17 8.31
N GLU A 515 18.71 -30.67 7.81
CA GLU A 515 18.51 -29.25 7.48
C GLU A 515 18.23 -28.39 8.71
N ALA A 516 17.59 -28.92 9.76
CA ALA A 516 17.34 -28.22 11.02
C ALA A 516 18.59 -28.01 11.89
N GLY A 517 19.65 -28.81 11.69
CA GLY A 517 20.86 -28.77 12.51
C GLY A 517 20.66 -29.39 13.90
N GLU A 518 21.52 -29.03 14.88
CA GLU A 518 21.40 -29.46 16.30
C GLU A 518 20.20 -28.83 17.05
N VAL A 519 19.26 -28.19 16.34
CA VAL A 519 18.03 -27.70 16.95
C VAL A 519 17.12 -28.90 17.14
N ASP A 520 16.89 -29.27 18.40
CA ASP A 520 16.02 -30.37 18.80
C ASP A 520 14.61 -30.09 18.26
N LEU A 521 14.27 -30.74 17.14
CA LEU A 521 12.90 -30.81 16.65
C LEU A 521 12.15 -31.60 17.72
N ASP A 522 11.28 -30.93 18.49
CA ASP A 522 10.39 -31.55 19.48
C ASP A 522 9.35 -32.42 18.76
N LEU A 523 9.85 -33.50 18.13
CA LEU A 523 9.09 -34.54 17.48
C LEU A 523 8.41 -35.30 18.61
N GLY A 524 7.16 -34.91 18.88
CA GLY A 524 6.32 -35.42 19.94
C GLY A 524 6.29 -36.94 20.01
N THR A 525 7.28 -37.52 20.69
CA THR A 525 7.20 -38.83 21.32
C THR A 525 6.42 -38.64 22.62
N ARG A 526 5.12 -38.34 22.46
CA ARG A 526 4.16 -38.46 23.54
C ARG A 526 4.02 -39.96 23.81
N GLY A 527 4.89 -40.44 24.69
CA GLY A 527 5.12 -41.85 24.97
C GLY A 527 3.81 -42.61 25.15
N VAL A 528 3.64 -43.62 24.30
CA VAL A 528 2.88 -44.81 24.63
C VAL A 528 3.48 -45.35 25.92
N GLY A 529 2.79 -45.11 27.03
CA GLY A 529 3.14 -45.66 28.33
C GLY A 529 3.10 -47.19 28.23
N ASP A 530 4.29 -47.77 28.21
CA ASP A 530 4.53 -49.19 28.39
C ASP A 530 4.18 -49.54 29.84
N ASP A 531 2.90 -49.77 30.12
CA ASP A 531 2.42 -50.38 31.37
C ASP A 531 2.82 -51.87 31.36
N ALA A 532 4.11 -52.10 31.57
CA ALA A 532 4.66 -53.39 31.89
C ALA A 532 4.17 -53.82 33.28
N MET A 533 3.41 -54.91 33.29
CA MET A 533 2.94 -55.61 34.48
C MET A 533 4.09 -55.98 35.41
N ASP A 534 4.11 -55.42 36.62
CA ASP A 534 4.84 -56.00 37.75
C ASP A 534 3.89 -56.92 38.55
N LEU A 535 4.11 -58.21 38.37
CA LEU A 535 3.68 -59.28 39.27
C LEU A 535 4.77 -59.46 40.34
N SER A 536 4.49 -59.01 41.57
CA SER A 536 5.05 -59.62 42.80
C SER A 536 4.21 -59.27 44.02
#